data_AF-A0A9W8B118-F1
#
_entry.id   AF-A0A9W8B118-F1
#
_cell.length_a   1.000
_cell.length_b   1.000
_cell.length_c   1.000
_cell.angle_alpha   90.00
_cell.angle_beta   90.00
_cell.angle_gamma   90.00
#
_symmetry.space_group_name_H-M   'P 1'
#
loop_
_entity.id
_entity.type
_entity.pdbx_description
1 polymer ?
#
loop_
_entity_poly.entity_id
_entity_poly.type
_entity_poly.pdbx_seq_one_letter_code
_entity_poly.pdbx_strand_id
1 'polypeptide(L)'
;MLHMQLNIVENILKGAIVRACVPWLAQQVPAEQRGNYLTYFWPIERIKDDLFIQNLALGWVFLVDRDLKVRWYANGIATPKELEQLYAYVAHLQPGAKSPVTE
;
A
#
# COMPACT_ATOMS: atom_id res chain seq x y z
N MET A 1 -15.02 0.90 -3.78
CA MET A 1 -13.87 0.93 -2.85
C MET A 1 -12.84 1.89 -3.43
N LEU A 2 -12.64 3.05 -2.79
CA LEU A 2 -11.59 4.00 -3.20
C LEU A 2 -10.24 3.32 -2.95
N HIS A 3 -9.47 3.10 -4.00
CA HIS A 3 -8.11 2.58 -3.94
C HIS A 3 -7.24 3.48 -4.82
N MET A 4 -6.03 3.78 -4.37
CA MET A 4 -5.04 4.55 -5.13
C MET A 4 -3.90 3.61 -5.49
N GLN A 5 -3.51 3.62 -6.76
CA GLN A 5 -2.36 2.88 -7.25
C GLN A 5 -1.19 3.86 -7.34
N LEU A 6 -0.12 3.55 -6.60
CA LEU A 6 1.11 4.32 -6.63
C LEU A 6 2.23 3.46 -7.23
N ASN A 7 2.73 3.86 -8.39
CA ASN A 7 3.91 3.27 -8.99
C ASN A 7 5.17 4.03 -8.56
N ILE A 8 6.18 3.34 -8.05
CA ILE A 8 7.38 3.96 -7.49
C ILE A 8 8.60 3.56 -8.33
N VAL A 9 9.31 4.57 -8.85
CA VAL A 9 10.49 4.41 -9.69
C VAL A 9 11.67 5.09 -9.02
N GLU A 10 12.47 4.32 -8.28
CA GLU A 10 13.52 4.86 -7.41
C GLU A 10 14.81 5.21 -8.15
N ASN A 11 15.13 4.49 -9.23
CA ASN A 11 16.33 4.74 -10.01
C ASN A 11 16.17 6.01 -10.85
N ILE A 12 17.04 7.00 -10.64
CA ILE A 12 16.96 8.32 -11.27
C ILE A 12 17.01 8.23 -12.80
N LEU A 13 17.92 7.44 -13.35
CA LEU A 13 18.10 7.29 -14.80
C LEU A 13 16.89 6.60 -15.43
N LYS A 14 16.42 5.50 -14.82
CA LYS A 14 15.17 4.83 -15.22
C LYS A 14 13.99 5.79 -15.10
N GLY A 15 13.95 6.60 -14.04
CA GLY A 15 12.94 7.61 -13.80
C GLY A 15 12.88 8.64 -14.91
N ALA A 16 14.03 9.13 -15.40
CA ALA A 16 14.08 10.07 -16.53
C ALA A 16 13.43 9.48 -17.80
N ILE A 17 13.73 8.22 -18.12
CA ILE A 17 13.14 7.50 -19.26
C ILE A 17 11.63 7.29 -19.05
N VAL A 18 11.25 6.78 -17.87
CA VAL A 18 9.84 6.48 -17.57
C VAL A 18 8.99 7.75 -17.54
N ARG A 19 9.52 8.88 -17.06
CA ARG A 19 8.84 10.19 -17.09
C ARG A 19 8.40 10.57 -18.50
N ALA A 20 9.26 10.38 -19.50
CA ALA A 20 8.92 10.63 -20.90
C ALA A 20 7.80 9.71 -21.41
N CYS A 21 7.66 8.52 -20.84
CA CYS A 21 6.66 7.52 -21.19
C CYS A 21 5.37 7.58 -20.34
N VAL A 22 5.27 8.45 -19.32
CA VAL A 22 4.09 8.53 -18.43
C VAL A 22 2.76 8.66 -19.18
N PRO A 23 2.63 9.53 -20.20
CA PRO A 23 1.36 9.66 -20.94
C PRO A 23 0.92 8.35 -21.59
N TRP A 24 1.88 7.55 -22.06
CA TRP A 24 1.62 6.25 -22.66
C TRP A 24 1.31 5.18 -21.61
N LEU A 25 2.03 5.17 -20.49
CA LEU A 25 1.75 4.27 -19.35
C LEU A 25 0.34 4.49 -18.79
N ALA A 26 -0.09 5.75 -18.66
CA ALA A 26 -1.44 6.08 -18.21
C ALA A 26 -2.53 5.55 -19.15
N GLN A 27 -2.24 5.37 -20.45
CA GLN A 27 -3.20 4.78 -21.39
C GLN A 27 -3.40 3.28 -21.17
N GLN A 28 -2.39 2.57 -20.65
CA GLN A 28 -2.49 1.14 -20.33
C GLN A 28 -3.32 0.86 -19.07
N VAL A 29 -3.48 1.86 -18.20
CA VAL A 29 -4.37 1.76 -17.03
C VAL A 29 -5.82 1.86 -17.51
N PRO A 30 -6.73 0.98 -17.03
CA PRO A 30 -8.16 1.06 -17.34
C PRO A 30 -8.72 2.45 -17.07
N ALA A 31 -9.60 2.97 -17.95
CA ALA A 31 -10.07 4.35 -17.89
C ALA A 31 -10.69 4.72 -16.53
N GLU A 32 -11.38 3.77 -15.88
CA GLU A 32 -11.99 3.91 -14.56
C GLU A 32 -10.97 4.09 -13.42
N GLN A 33 -9.74 3.62 -13.61
CA GLN A 33 -8.67 3.66 -12.59
C GLN A 33 -7.65 4.77 -12.83
N ARG A 34 -7.64 5.40 -14.01
CA ARG A 34 -6.65 6.45 -14.37
C ARG A 34 -6.63 7.62 -13.38
N GLY A 35 -7.80 8.03 -12.87
CA GLY A 35 -7.89 9.10 -11.87
C GLY A 35 -7.26 8.76 -10.52
N ASN A 36 -7.01 7.46 -10.26
CA ASN A 36 -6.44 6.95 -9.03
C ASN A 36 -5.02 6.39 -9.21
N TYR A 37 -4.38 6.60 -10.37
CA TYR A 37 -3.03 6.13 -10.66
C TYR A 37 -2.03 7.29 -10.59
N LEU A 38 -1.01 7.13 -9.75
CA LEU A 38 0.08 8.10 -9.59
C LEU A 38 1.42 7.42 -9.80
N THR A 39 2.39 8.14 -10.38
CA THR A 39 3.79 7.68 -10.44
C THR A 39 4.69 8.61 -9.64
N TYR A 40 5.49 8.02 -8.75
CA TYR A 40 6.49 8.68 -7.93
C TYR A 40 7.89 8.25 -8.39
N PHE A 41 8.82 9.20 -8.45
CA PHE A 41 10.12 9.01 -9.11
C PHE A 41 11.33 9.28 -8.22
N TRP A 42 11.11 9.22 -6.91
CA TRP A 42 12.17 9.43 -5.93
C TRP A 42 12.35 8.16 -5.09
N PRO A 43 13.56 7.95 -4.54
CA PRO A 43 13.82 6.83 -3.66
C PRO A 43 12.94 6.92 -2.41
N ILE A 44 12.50 5.75 -1.94
CA ILE A 44 11.65 5.63 -0.75
C ILE A 44 12.33 4.82 0.35
N GLU A 45 13.67 4.78 0.36
CA GLU A 45 14.48 3.95 1.26
C GLU A 45 14.02 4.07 2.72
N ARG A 46 13.92 5.32 3.21
CA ARG A 46 13.46 5.59 4.57
C ARG A 46 12.05 5.07 4.85
N ILE A 47 11.13 5.18 3.89
CA ILE A 47 9.75 4.68 4.05
C ILE A 47 9.76 3.15 4.11
N LYS A 48 10.57 2.48 3.28
CA LYS A 48 10.71 1.02 3.30
C LYS A 48 11.28 0.55 4.63
N ASP A 49 12.29 1.24 5.14
CA ASP A 49 12.89 0.95 6.44
C ASP A 49 11.88 1.14 7.59
N ASP A 50 11.19 2.28 7.61
CA ASP A 50 10.16 2.60 8.63
C ASP A 50 8.98 1.61 8.59
N LEU A 51 8.69 1.03 7.42
CA LEU A 51 7.66 0.00 7.21
C LEU A 51 8.18 -1.44 7.30
N PHE A 52 9.46 -1.65 7.63
CA PHE A 52 10.10 -2.96 7.68
C PHE A 52 9.97 -3.80 6.40
N ILE A 53 9.95 -3.14 5.23
CA ILE A 53 9.92 -3.78 3.92
C ILE A 53 11.33 -4.26 3.57
N GLN A 54 11.68 -5.46 4.04
CA GLN A 54 13.01 -6.04 3.85
C GLN A 54 13.18 -6.77 2.50
N ASN A 55 12.08 -7.17 1.88
CA ASN A 55 12.09 -7.91 0.62
C ASN A 55 11.11 -7.29 -0.38
N LEU A 56 11.67 -6.72 -1.46
CA LEU A 56 10.93 -6.07 -2.55
C LEU A 56 10.26 -7.06 -3.52
N ALA A 57 10.64 -8.34 -3.48
CA ALA A 57 10.02 -9.37 -4.31
C ALA A 57 8.66 -9.83 -3.75
N LEU A 58 8.33 -9.46 -2.51
CA LEU A 58 7.07 -9.78 -1.86
C LEU A 58 6.09 -8.62 -1.98
N GLY A 59 4.81 -8.95 -2.17
CA GLY A 59 3.74 -7.99 -1.95
C GLY A 59 3.53 -7.78 -0.46
N TRP A 60 3.37 -6.53 -0.03
CA TRP A 60 3.11 -6.15 1.36
C TRP A 60 1.74 -5.50 1.49
N VAL A 61 1.06 -5.79 2.60
CA VAL A 61 -0.23 -5.21 2.96
C VAL A 61 -0.11 -4.62 4.36
N PHE A 62 -0.56 -3.39 4.54
CA PHE A 62 -0.56 -2.69 5.81
C PHE A 62 -1.98 -2.26 6.15
N LEU A 63 -2.42 -2.55 7.38
CA LEU A 63 -3.64 -2.00 7.96
C LEU A 63 -3.27 -0.73 8.72
N VAL A 64 -3.81 0.40 8.27
CA VAL A 64 -3.55 1.73 8.85
C VAL A 64 -4.84 2.28 9.46
N ASP A 65 -4.74 2.86 10.65
CA ASP A 65 -5.88 3.48 11.33
C ASP A 65 -6.07 4.97 10.99
N ARG A 66 -7.00 5.62 11.69
CA ARG A 66 -7.32 7.05 11.51
C ARG A 66 -6.22 8.00 11.97
N ASP A 67 -5.35 7.55 12.88
CA ASP A 67 -4.21 8.32 13.38
C ASP A 67 -2.96 8.09 12.52
N LEU A 68 -3.12 7.49 11.34
CA LEU A 68 -2.06 7.15 10.38
C LEU A 68 -1.01 6.18 10.97
N LYS A 69 -1.42 5.32 11.91
CA LYS A 69 -0.55 4.30 12.50
C LYS A 69 -0.81 2.94 11.87
N VAL A 70 0.26 2.23 11.55
CA VAL A 70 0.21 0.82 11.14
C VAL A 70 -0.19 -0.03 12.35
N ARG A 71 -1.27 -0.79 12.23
CA ARG A 71 -1.80 -1.67 13.29
C ARG A 71 -1.55 -3.15 13.02
N TRP A 72 -1.39 -3.49 11.75
CA TRP A 72 -1.11 -4.85 11.31
C TRP A 72 -0.44 -4.80 9.93
N TYR A 73 0.38 -5.81 9.62
CA TYR A 73 0.97 -5.97 8.30
C TYR A 73 1.12 -7.45 7.96
N ALA A 74 1.15 -7.76 6.67
CA ALA A 74 1.48 -9.07 6.16
C ALA A 74 2.19 -8.97 4.81
N ASN A 75 2.77 -10.08 4.39
CA ASN A 75 3.37 -10.23 3.07
C ASN A 75 3.04 -11.61 2.48
N GLY A 76 3.02 -11.71 1.15
CA GLY A 76 2.75 -12.95 0.45
C GLY A 76 1.26 -13.33 0.36
N ILE A 77 0.99 -14.63 0.15
CA ILE A 77 -0.36 -15.17 0.01
C ILE A 77 -0.94 -15.36 1.42
N ALA A 78 -2.03 -14.67 1.72
CA ALA A 78 -2.70 -14.77 3.01
C ALA A 78 -3.34 -16.15 3.21
N THR A 79 -3.14 -16.73 4.39
CA THR A 79 -3.90 -17.90 4.85
C THR A 79 -5.32 -17.50 5.27
N PRO A 80 -6.28 -18.43 5.30
CA PRO A 80 -7.65 -18.13 5.75
C PRO A 80 -7.71 -17.52 7.15
N LYS A 81 -6.86 -18.00 8.07
CA LYS A 81 -6.77 -17.49 9.44
C LYS A 81 -6.25 -16.06 9.52
N GLU A 82 -5.27 -15.70 8.69
CA GLU A 82 -4.76 -14.33 8.62
C GLU A 82 -5.80 -13.36 8.05
N LEU A 83 -6.61 -13.82 7.08
CA LEU A 83 -7.74 -13.04 6.57
C LEU A 83 -8.80 -12.79 7.66
N GLU A 84 -9.16 -13.81 8.43
CA GLU A 84 -10.09 -13.66 9.56
C GLU A 84 -9.57 -12.67 10.61
N GLN A 85 -8.28 -12.75 10.95
CA GLN A 85 -7.63 -11.81 11.87
C GLN A 85 -7.62 -10.39 11.32
N LEU A 86 -7.30 -10.20 10.03
CA LEU A 86 -7.35 -8.90 9.37
C LEU A 86 -8.75 -8.29 9.47
N TYR A 87 -9.80 -9.06 9.16
CA TYR A 87 -11.17 -8.57 9.25
C TYR A 87 -11.59 -8.21 10.67
N ALA A 88 -11.14 -8.97 11.67
CA ALA A 88 -11.37 -8.63 13.07
C ALA A 88 -10.70 -7.30 13.46
N TYR A 89 -9.45 -7.07 13.04
CA TYR A 89 -8.77 -5.79 13.28
C TYR A 89 -9.46 -4.63 12.56
N VAL A 90 -9.87 -4.83 11.31
CA VAL A 90 -10.61 -3.80 10.54
C VAL A 90 -11.91 -3.42 11.26
N ALA A 91 -12.69 -4.41 11.73
CA ALA A 91 -13.91 -4.16 12.48
C ALA A 91 -13.64 -3.36 13.77
N HIS A 92 -12.50 -3.61 14.42
CA HIS A 92 -12.10 -2.90 15.63
C HIS A 92 -11.69 -1.43 15.39
N LEU A 93 -11.20 -1.09 14.20
CA LEU A 93 -10.79 0.27 13.84
C LEU A 93 -11.95 1.15 13.33
N GLN A 94 -13.16 0.59 13.21
CA GLN A 94 -14.34 1.35 12.83
C GLN A 94 -14.83 2.27 13.97
N PRO A 95 -15.29 3.49 13.65
CA PRO A 95 -15.77 4.43 14.66
C PRO A 95 -16.98 3.84 15.40
N GLY A 96 -16.91 3.79 16.73
CA GLY A 96 -17.95 3.20 17.58
C GLY A 96 -17.74 1.72 17.93
N ALA A 97 -16.64 1.09 17.47
CA ALA A 97 -16.26 -0.24 17.92
C ALA A 97 -15.83 -0.20 19.40
N LYS A 98 -16.34 -1.15 20.21
CA LYS A 98 -15.93 -1.30 21.62
C LYS A 98 -14.49 -1.80 21.68
N SER A 99 -13.65 -1.14 22.47
CA SER A 99 -12.29 -1.60 22.81
C SER A 99 -12.36 -3.01 23.39
N PRO A 100 -11.53 -3.99 22.95
CA PRO A 100 -11.44 -5.25 23.65
C PRO A 100 -10.78 -4.91 24.97
N VAL A 101 -11.43 -5.35 26.05
CA VAL A 101 -10.85 -5.35 27.39
C VAL A 101 -9.41 -5.88 27.27
N THR A 102 -8.47 -5.04 27.67
CA THR A 102 -7.07 -5.41 27.87
C THR A 102 -7.05 -6.21 29.17
N GLU A 103 -6.90 -7.53 29.07
CA GLU A 103 -6.34 -8.34 30.16
C GLU A 103 -4.81 -8.28 30.09
#